data_AF-A0AAW2TNU1-F1
#
_entry.id   AF-A0AAW2TNU1-F1
#
_cell.length_a   1.000
_cell.length_b   1.000
_cell.length_c   1.000
_cell.angle_alpha   90.00
_cell.angle_beta   90.00
_cell.angle_gamma   90.00
#
_symmetry.space_group_name_H-M   'P 1'
#
loop_
_entity.id
_entity.type
_entity.pdbx_description
1 polymer ?
#
loop_
_entity_poly.entity_id
_entity_poly.type
_entity_poly.pdbx_seq_one_letter_code
_entity_poly.pdbx_strand_id
1 'polypeptide(L)' 'MSIAVGNGPSREAVVGPAALLVQKNSRPLYRSMKYVEYVETQLTKTIVDGKSLLEQQMI' A
#
# COMPACT_ATOMS: atom_id res chain seq x y z
N MET A 1 -26.73 14.51 2.44
CA MET A 1 -26.22 13.60 1.38
C MET A 1 -24.82 14.05 1.02
N SER A 2 -23.86 13.13 0.93
CA SER A 2 -22.48 13.43 0.53
C SER A 2 -22.03 12.48 -0.57
N ILE A 3 -21.07 12.93 -1.37
CA ILE A 3 -20.38 12.15 -2.40
C ILE A 3 -18.87 12.26 -2.17
N ALA A 4 -18.15 11.17 -2.35
CA ALA A 4 -16.70 11.11 -2.28
C ALA A 4 -16.14 10.47 -3.56
N VAL A 5 -15.04 11.01 -4.07
CA VAL A 5 -14.34 10.49 -5.24
C VAL A 5 -12.93 10.09 -4.83
N GLY A 6 -12.58 8.82 -4.98
CA GLY A 6 -11.25 8.30 -4.72
C GLY A 6 -10.33 8.53 -5.91
N ASN A 7 -9.23 9.25 -5.71
CA ASN A 7 -8.16 9.39 -6.70
C ASN A 7 -7.00 8.49 -6.29
N GLY A 8 -6.77 7.42 -7.06
CA GLY A 8 -5.71 6.44 -6.81
C GLY A 8 -4.76 6.29 -8.01
N PRO A 9 -3.64 5.57 -7.83
CA PRO A 9 -2.74 5.19 -8.91
C PRO A 9 -3.45 4.37 -10.00
N SER A 10 -2.80 4.26 -11.18
CA SER A 10 -3.21 3.27 -12.19
C SER A 10 -3.18 1.85 -11.61
N ARG A 11 -4.05 0.98 -12.10
CA ARG A 11 -4.20 -0.40 -11.63
C ARG A 11 -2.87 -1.18 -11.71
N GLU A 12 -2.10 -0.94 -12.76
CA GLU A 12 -0.83 -1.61 -13.05
C GLU A 12 0.38 -0.88 -12.44
N ALA A 13 0.18 0.28 -11.79
CA ALA A 13 1.28 1.03 -11.19
C ALA A 13 1.92 0.24 -10.04
N VAL A 14 3.25 0.21 -10.01
CA VAL A 14 3.99 -0.31 -8.86
C VAL A 14 4.06 0.79 -7.80
N VAL A 15 3.50 0.50 -6.63
CA VAL A 15 3.52 1.39 -5.46
C VAL A 15 4.54 0.89 -4.46
N GLY A 16 5.22 1.82 -3.78
CA GLY A 16 6.22 1.54 -2.77
C GLY A 16 6.77 2.83 -2.17
N PRO A 17 7.67 2.75 -1.18
CA PRO A 17 8.30 3.94 -0.60
C PRO A 17 8.99 4.78 -1.68
N ALA A 18 8.68 6.07 -1.73
CA ALA A 18 9.32 6.99 -2.67
C ALA A 18 10.84 7.02 -2.43
N ALA A 19 11.63 6.82 -3.49
CA ALA A 19 13.08 6.66 -3.41
C ALA A 19 13.77 7.83 -2.69
N LEU A 20 13.29 9.06 -2.90
CA LEU A 20 13.82 10.27 -2.25
C LEU A 20 13.63 10.25 -0.73
N LEU A 21 12.55 9.64 -0.23
CA LEU A 21 12.28 9.53 1.20
C LEU A 21 13.11 8.40 1.85
N VAL A 22 13.35 7.32 1.11
CA VAL A 22 14.21 6.21 1.56
C VAL A 22 15.66 6.67 1.72
N GLN A 23 16.19 7.44 0.76
CA GLN A 23 17.55 7.97 0.84
C GLN A 23 17.76 8.87 2.07
N LYS A 24 16.72 9.62 2.48
CA LYS A 24 16.76 10.49 3.65
C LYS A 24 16.75 9.73 4.98
N ASN A 25 16.00 8.62 5.05
CA ASN A 25 15.74 7.85 6.29
C ASN A 25 16.39 6.44 6.27
N SER A 26 17.41 6.27 5.44
CA SER A 26 18.29 5.10 5.32
C SER A 26 17.69 3.84 4.69
N ARG A 27 16.46 3.43 5.00
CA ARG A 27 15.89 2.17 4.47
C ARG A 27 14.38 2.21 4.19
N PRO A 28 13.90 1.43 3.21
CA PRO A 28 12.47 1.27 3.01
C PRO A 28 11.84 0.50 4.18
N LEU A 29 10.66 0.93 4.62
CA LEU A 29 9.89 0.24 5.65
C LEU A 29 8.86 -0.73 5.07
N TYR A 30 8.46 -0.54 3.82
CA TYR A 30 7.40 -1.31 3.16
C TYR A 30 7.91 -1.88 1.83
N ARG A 31 7.38 -3.04 1.45
CA ARG A 31 7.61 -3.66 0.15
C ARG A 31 6.90 -2.90 -0.96
N SER A 32 7.42 -3.03 -2.19
CA SER A 32 6.72 -2.54 -3.38
C SER A 32 5.79 -3.62 -3.94
N MET A 33 4.65 -3.23 -4.51
CA MET A 33 3.67 -4.15 -5.13
C MET A 33 2.85 -3.43 -6.19
N LYS A 34 2.10 -4.15 -7.04
CA LYS A 34 1.16 -3.47 -7.95
C LYS A 34 -0.02 -2.91 -7.15
N TYR A 35 -0.54 -1.77 -7.57
CA TYR A 35 -1.68 -1.14 -6.91
C TYR A 35 -2.92 -2.04 -6.93
N VAL A 36 -3.14 -2.78 -8.02
CA VAL A 36 -4.22 -3.79 -8.08
C VAL A 36 -4.10 -4.86 -7.01
N GLU A 37 -2.90 -5.39 -6.78
CA GLU A 37 -2.66 -6.42 -5.78
C GLU A 37 -2.92 -5.87 -4.37
N TYR A 38 -2.56 -4.60 -4.13
CA TYR A 38 -2.84 -3.91 -2.87
C TYR A 38 -4.34 -3.78 -2.61
N VAL A 39 -5.10 -3.32 -3.61
CA VAL A 39 -6.56 -3.15 -3.50
C VAL A 39 -7.26 -4.49 -3.32
N GLU A 40 -6.89 -5.49 -4.11
CA GLU A 40 -7.44 -6.85 -3.98
C GLU A 40 -7.18 -7.43 -2.59
N THR A 41 -5.99 -7.18 -2.04
CA THR A 41 -5.66 -7.64 -0.68
C THR A 41 -6.45 -6.89 0.39
N GLN A 42 -6.65 -5.57 0.27
CA GLN A 42 -7.49 -4.80 1.20
C GLN A 42 -8.93 -5.32 1.24
N LEU A 43 -9.48 -5.65 0.07
CA LEU A 43 -10.88 -6.07 -0.05
C LEU A 43 -11.11 -7.52 0.42
N THR A 44 -10.09 -8.38 0.33
CA THR A 44 -10.23 -9.81 0.64
C THR A 44 -9.72 -10.19 2.03
N LYS A 45 -8.79 -9.41 2.61
CA LYS A 45 -8.25 -9.69 3.94
C LYS A 45 -8.93 -8.86 5.02
N THR A 46 -9.85 -9.49 5.73
CA THR A 46 -10.25 -9.06 7.08
C THR A 46 -9.09 -9.38 8.01
N ILE A 47 -8.42 -8.36 8.58
CA ILE A 47 -7.36 -8.43 9.62
C ILE A 47 -6.89 -9.88 9.90
N VAL A 48 -5.87 -10.34 9.17
CA VAL A 48 -5.30 -11.67 9.38
C VAL A 48 -4.24 -11.54 10.48
N ASP A 49 -4.39 -12.34 11.54
CA ASP A 49 -3.51 -12.35 12.72
C ASP A 49 -3.45 -11.04 13.53
N GLY A 50 -4.52 -10.24 13.51
CA GLY A 50 -4.56 -8.96 14.23
C GLY A 50 -3.77 -7.82 13.56
N LYS A 51 -3.15 -8.08 12.40
CA LYS A 51 -2.35 -7.10 11.64
C LYS A 51 -3.16 -6.51 10.48
N SER A 52 -3.05 -5.20 10.32
CA SER A 52 -3.50 -4.48 9.13
C SER A 52 -2.73 -4.92 7.89
N LEU A 53 -3.30 -4.69 6.69
CA LEU A 53 -2.58 -4.96 5.45
C LEU A 53 -1.23 -4.24 5.39
N LEU A 54 -1.17 -3.01 5.88
CA LEU A 54 0.05 -2.21 5.82
C LEU A 54 1.17 -2.82 6.68
N GLU A 55 0.83 -3.37 7.85
CA GLU A 55 1.78 -4.10 8.71
C GLU A 55 2.26 -5.39 8.06
N GLN A 56 1.42 -6.05 7.26
CA GLN A 56 1.82 -7.23 6.48
C GLN A 56 2.83 -6.91 5.38
N GLN A 57 2.91 -5.65 4.93
CA GLN A 57 3.86 -5.21 3.91
C GLN A 57 5.18 -4.69 4.47
N MET A 58 5.36 -4.67 5.80
CA MET A 58 6.60 -4.21 6.42
C MET A 58 7.77 -5.16 6.12
N ILE A 59 8.98 -4.59 6.05
CA ILE A 59 10.26 -5.32 5.88
C ILE A 59 10.86 -5.66 7.24
#